data_AF-A0A508T7W4-F1
#
_entry.id   AF-A0A508T7W4-F1
#
_cell.length_a   1.000
_cell.length_b   1.000
_cell.length_c   1.000
_cell.angle_alpha   90.00
_cell.angle_beta   90.00
_cell.angle_gamma   90.00
#
_symmetry.space_group_name_H-M   'P 1'
#
loop_
_entity.id
_entity.type
_entity.pdbx_description
1 polymer ?
#
loop_
_entity_poly.entity_id
_entity_poly.type
_entity_poly.pdbx_seq_one_letter_code
_entity_poly.pdbx_strand_id
1 'polypeptide(L)'
;MFAPDPKAERLAAHLTHVNGVLHIDGYAGFDRLIDTGNITLAACWVHTGRKFYEVAQSEDTQVAHKALRRIASLYAVEVQLRGQSPARRLAPRRAFAKPVVDSLRFWLEVQLPQLPGRGNLGEAIGYALSRWDG
;
A
#
# COMPACT_ATOMS: atom_id res chain seq x y z
N MET A 1 -0.24 -20.16 16.67
CA MET A 1 1.09 -20.32 17.30
C MET A 1 1.86 -19.03 17.04
N PHE A 2 2.17 -18.25 18.07
CA PHE A 2 2.92 -16.99 17.93
C PHE A 2 4.42 -17.34 18.05
N ALA A 3 5.23 -16.92 17.08
CA ALA A 3 6.68 -17.11 17.09
C ALA A 3 7.36 -15.75 17.29
N PRO A 4 8.30 -15.60 18.23
CA PRO A 4 8.84 -14.31 18.64
C PRO A 4 9.92 -13.72 17.71
N ASP A 5 10.16 -14.30 16.53
CA ASP A 5 11.20 -13.85 15.61
C ASP A 5 10.76 -13.98 14.13
N PRO A 6 10.52 -12.87 13.41
CA PRO A 6 10.03 -12.85 12.03
C PRO A 6 11.18 -13.03 11.03
N LYS A 7 12.00 -14.09 11.16
CA LYS A 7 12.96 -14.39 10.09
C LYS A 7 12.20 -14.78 8.81
N ALA A 8 12.52 -14.12 7.70
CA ALA A 8 11.89 -14.31 6.40
C ALA A 8 11.81 -15.79 5.95
N GLU A 9 12.78 -16.61 6.35
CA GLU A 9 12.81 -18.06 6.08
C GLU A 9 11.67 -18.83 6.75
N ARG A 10 11.28 -18.46 7.98
CA ARG A 10 10.14 -19.09 8.68
C ARG A 10 8.80 -18.59 8.17
N LEU A 11 8.75 -17.32 7.75
CA LEU A 11 7.57 -16.74 7.13
C LEU A 11 7.22 -17.49 5.83
N ALA A 12 8.22 -17.77 4.99
CA ALA A 12 8.05 -18.61 3.80
C ALA A 12 7.55 -20.02 4.15
N ALA A 13 8.14 -20.66 5.16
CA ALA A 13 7.72 -22.00 5.59
C ALA A 13 6.27 -22.06 6.10
N HIS A 14 5.77 -20.99 6.74
CA HIS A 14 4.38 -20.93 7.22
C HIS A 14 3.36 -20.59 6.13
N LEU A 15 3.79 -20.00 5.02
CA LEU A 15 2.92 -19.51 3.95
C LEU A 15 3.01 -20.35 2.67
N THR A 16 3.75 -21.47 2.68
CA THR A 16 3.90 -22.41 1.55
C THR A 16 2.58 -22.94 0.98
N HIS A 17 1.51 -22.95 1.77
CA HIS A 17 0.19 -23.44 1.36
C HIS A 17 -0.83 -22.31 1.10
N VAL A 18 -0.41 -21.05 1.19
CA VAL A 18 -1.28 -19.90 0.93
C VAL A 18 -1.25 -19.59 -0.57
N ASN A 19 -2.44 -19.50 -1.16
CA ASN A 19 -2.63 -19.10 -2.55
C ASN A 19 -3.52 -17.86 -2.61
N GLY A 20 -3.23 -16.94 -3.53
CA GLY A 20 -4.02 -15.74 -3.79
C GLY A 20 -3.41 -14.46 -3.22
N VAL A 21 -4.25 -13.54 -2.75
CA VAL A 21 -3.81 -12.20 -2.33
C VAL A 21 -3.48 -12.19 -0.84
N LEU A 22 -2.24 -11.83 -0.50
CA LEU A 22 -1.76 -11.63 0.86
C LEU A 22 -1.63 -10.13 1.14
N HIS A 23 -2.41 -9.62 2.11
CA HIS A 23 -2.32 -8.22 2.54
C HIS A 23 -1.17 -8.05 3.53
N ILE A 24 -0.19 -7.22 3.20
CA ILE A 24 1.05 -7.05 3.96
C ILE A 24 1.26 -5.61 4.44
N ASP A 25 2.07 -5.46 5.49
CA ASP A 25 2.49 -4.16 6.04
C ASP A 25 3.65 -3.51 5.27
N GLY A 26 4.28 -4.26 4.36
CA GLY A 26 5.43 -3.82 3.58
C GLY A 26 6.78 -4.28 4.13
N TYR A 27 6.81 -5.18 5.11
CA TYR A 27 8.01 -5.86 5.57
C TYR A 27 8.69 -6.63 4.41
N ALA A 28 9.96 -6.32 4.15
CA ALA A 28 10.71 -6.88 3.02
C ALA A 28 10.86 -8.41 3.06
N GLY A 29 10.63 -9.06 4.22
CA GLY A 29 10.65 -10.52 4.31
C GLY A 29 9.54 -11.21 3.51
N PHE A 30 8.48 -10.48 3.11
CA PHE A 30 7.42 -11.01 2.26
C PHE A 30 7.81 -11.08 0.77
N ASP A 31 8.81 -10.33 0.32
CA ASP A 31 9.15 -10.22 -1.12
C ASP A 31 9.54 -11.58 -1.72
N ARG A 32 10.20 -12.43 -0.92
CA ARG A 32 10.57 -13.81 -1.30
C ARG A 32 9.38 -14.73 -1.55
N LEU A 33 8.17 -14.35 -1.12
CA LEU A 33 6.96 -15.12 -1.36
C LEU A 33 6.45 -14.96 -2.78
N ILE A 34 6.78 -13.85 -3.46
CA ILE A 34 6.39 -13.63 -4.86
C ILE A 34 7.03 -14.69 -5.75
N ASP A 35 8.28 -15.07 -5.47
CA ASP A 35 9.04 -16.06 -6.24
C ASP A 35 8.39 -17.45 -6.26
N THR A 36 7.47 -17.74 -5.33
CA THR A 36 6.72 -19.00 -5.30
C THR A 36 5.60 -19.06 -6.36
N GLY A 37 5.25 -17.94 -6.99
CA GLY A 37 4.27 -17.83 -8.07
C GLY A 37 2.80 -17.94 -7.66
N ASN A 38 2.50 -18.31 -6.41
CA ASN A 38 1.14 -18.56 -5.94
C ASN A 38 0.51 -17.39 -5.16
N ILE A 39 1.29 -16.35 -4.86
CA ILE A 39 0.90 -15.25 -3.97
C ILE A 39 1.07 -13.90 -4.69
N THR A 40 0.07 -13.03 -4.51
CA THR A 40 0.08 -11.62 -4.90
C THR A 40 0.08 -10.76 -3.63
N LEU A 41 1.01 -9.81 -3.49
CA LEU A 41 1.22 -9.05 -2.26
C LEU A 41 0.49 -7.70 -2.28
N ALA A 42 -0.72 -7.64 -1.71
CA ALA A 42 -1.42 -6.37 -1.59
C ALA A 42 -0.81 -5.51 -0.47
N ALA A 43 -0.12 -4.43 -0.83
CA ALA A 43 0.46 -3.51 0.15
C ALA A 43 -0.60 -2.66 0.87
N CYS A 44 -0.43 -2.49 2.19
CA CYS A 44 -1.42 -1.81 3.02
C CYS A 44 -1.38 -0.28 2.87
N TRP A 45 -2.54 0.31 2.53
CA TRP A 45 -2.72 1.76 2.48
C TRP A 45 -2.47 2.49 3.80
N VAL A 46 -2.63 1.81 4.96
CA VAL A 46 -2.31 2.40 6.27
C VAL A 46 -0.82 2.65 6.41
N HIS A 47 0.00 1.68 5.97
CA HIS A 47 1.46 1.78 6.05
C HIS A 47 2.00 2.79 5.03
N THR A 48 1.44 2.80 3.82
CA THR A 48 1.73 3.84 2.83
C THR A 48 1.35 5.23 3.35
N GLY A 49 0.15 5.36 3.94
CA GLY A 49 -0.31 6.62 4.56
C GLY A 49 0.59 7.08 5.70
N ARG A 50 1.12 6.17 6.53
CA ARG A 50 2.03 6.52 7.63
C ARG A 50 3.28 7.26 7.13
N LYS A 51 3.86 6.83 6.01
CA LYS A 51 5.03 7.50 5.40
C LYS A 51 4.73 8.95 5.04
N PHE A 52 3.58 9.21 4.44
CA PHE A 52 3.15 10.59 4.15
C PHE A 52 2.79 11.37 5.41
N TYR A 53 2.23 10.73 6.42
CA TYR A 53 1.92 11.36 7.70
C TYR A 53 3.20 11.82 8.42
N GLU A 54 4.24 10.99 8.45
CA GLU A 54 5.55 11.34 9.03
C GLU A 54 6.11 12.59 8.34
N VAL A 55 6.08 12.65 7.01
CA VAL A 55 6.51 13.83 6.23
C VAL A 55 5.63 15.04 6.50
N ALA A 56 4.31 14.87 6.61
CA ALA A 56 3.41 15.98 6.93
C ALA A 56 3.68 16.56 8.32
N GLN A 57 4.08 15.73 9.29
CA GLN A 57 4.42 16.19 10.63
C GLN A 57 5.80 16.85 10.72
N SER A 58 6.77 16.40 9.93
CA SER A 58 8.14 16.93 9.99
C SER A 58 8.39 18.12 9.06
N GLU A 59 7.81 18.10 7.86
CA GLU A 59 8.10 19.05 6.78
C GLU A 59 6.87 19.85 6.32
N ASP A 60 5.67 19.50 6.81
CA ASP A 60 4.38 20.14 6.50
C ASP A 60 4.12 20.38 5.00
N THR A 61 4.55 19.43 4.17
CA THR A 61 4.46 19.62 2.71
C THR A 61 3.04 19.46 2.19
N GLN A 62 2.63 20.37 1.29
CA GLN A 62 1.34 20.26 0.61
C GLN A 62 1.18 18.97 -0.20
N VAL A 63 2.30 18.37 -0.65
CA VAL A 63 2.32 17.08 -1.34
C VAL A 63 1.93 15.96 -0.37
N ALA A 64 2.51 15.90 0.83
CA ALA A 64 2.15 14.90 1.83
C ALA A 64 0.67 14.97 2.21
N HIS A 65 0.15 16.17 2.47
CA HIS A 65 -1.28 16.37 2.75
C HIS A 65 -2.20 15.93 1.60
N LYS A 66 -1.80 16.22 0.35
CA LYS A 66 -2.54 15.81 -0.85
C LYS A 66 -2.54 14.29 -1.05
N ALA A 67 -1.46 13.60 -0.68
CA ALA A 67 -1.38 12.14 -0.70
C ALA A 67 -2.31 11.53 0.36
N LEU A 68 -2.23 12.03 1.61
CA LEU A 68 -3.09 11.59 2.71
C LEU A 68 -4.58 11.75 2.40
N ARG A 69 -4.99 12.87 1.80
CA ARG A 69 -6.40 13.06 1.40
C ARG A 69 -6.86 12.04 0.37
N ARG A 70 -6.03 11.71 -0.63
CA ARG A 70 -6.37 10.68 -1.64
C ARG A 70 -6.48 9.30 -1.01
N ILE A 71 -5.56 8.95 -0.11
CA ILE A 71 -5.62 7.68 0.64
C ILE A 71 -6.87 7.65 1.52
N ALA A 72 -7.23 8.75 2.17
CA ALA A 72 -8.45 8.86 2.98
C ALA A 72 -9.73 8.60 2.16
N SER A 73 -9.78 9.04 0.90
CA SER A 73 -10.89 8.75 0.00
C SER A 73 -11.11 7.26 -0.24
N LEU A 74 -10.05 6.43 -0.18
CA LEU A 74 -10.20 4.98 -0.28
C LEU A 74 -10.97 4.42 0.92
N TYR A 75 -10.68 4.91 2.13
CA TYR A 75 -11.42 4.51 3.33
C TYR A 75 -12.88 4.97 3.30
N ALA A 76 -13.17 6.14 2.70
CA ALA A 76 -14.54 6.60 2.51
C ALA A 76 -15.36 5.61 1.64
N VAL A 77 -14.76 5.07 0.57
CA VAL A 77 -15.37 4.00 -0.23
C VAL A 77 -15.61 2.75 0.62
N GLU A 78 -14.60 2.30 1.38
CA GLU A 78 -14.74 1.10 2.23
C GLU A 78 -15.79 1.24 3.33
N VAL A 79 -16.00 2.45 3.87
CA VAL A 79 -17.08 2.73 4.83
C VAL A 79 -18.45 2.50 4.20
N GLN A 80 -18.68 2.96 2.97
CA GLN A 80 -19.94 2.76 2.25
C GLN A 80 -20.22 1.29 1.93
N LEU A 81 -19.16 0.49 1.82
CA LEU A 81 -19.24 -0.93 1.47
C LEU A 81 -19.23 -1.86 2.69
N ARG A 82 -19.17 -1.30 3.90
CA ARG A 82 -19.12 -2.07 5.14
C ARG A 82 -20.35 -2.99 5.27
N GLY A 83 -20.11 -4.22 5.72
CA GLY A 83 -21.16 -5.23 5.90
C GLY A 83 -21.57 -5.97 4.62
N GLN A 84 -21.10 -5.56 3.44
CA GLN A 84 -21.40 -6.25 2.19
C GLN A 84 -20.50 -7.47 1.97
N SER A 85 -21.00 -8.47 1.24
CA SER A 85 -20.21 -9.64 0.84
C SER A 85 -19.05 -9.23 -0.09
N PRO A 86 -17.93 -9.97 -0.10
CA PRO A 86 -16.80 -9.66 -0.99
C PRO A 86 -17.22 -9.50 -2.47
N ALA A 87 -18.11 -10.37 -2.97
CA ALA A 87 -18.62 -10.30 -4.33
C ALA A 87 -19.35 -8.98 -4.63
N ARG A 88 -20.14 -8.46 -3.69
CA ARG A 88 -20.85 -7.18 -3.84
C ARG A 88 -19.94 -5.96 -3.74
N ARG A 89 -18.79 -6.09 -3.06
CA ARG A 89 -17.80 -5.01 -2.94
C ARG A 89 -16.97 -4.80 -4.21
N LEU A 90 -16.84 -5.82 -5.07
CA LEU A 90 -15.94 -5.78 -6.22
C LEU A 90 -16.30 -4.69 -7.22
N ALA A 91 -17.56 -4.63 -7.66
CA ALA A 91 -18.00 -3.67 -8.67
C ALA A 91 -17.86 -2.20 -8.17
N PRO A 92 -18.33 -1.84 -6.96
CA PRO A 92 -18.09 -0.51 -6.41
C PRO A 92 -16.62 -0.15 -6.21
N ARG A 93 -15.77 -1.09 -5.76
CA ARG A 93 -14.31 -0.84 -5.67
C ARG A 93 -13.70 -0.52 -7.03
N ARG A 94 -14.11 -1.24 -8.09
CA ARG A 94 -13.67 -0.93 -9.46
C ARG A 94 -14.19 0.41 -9.96
N ALA A 95 -15.42 0.79 -9.60
CA ALA A 95 -16.03 2.04 -10.04
C ALA A 95 -15.49 3.27 -9.29
N PHE A 96 -15.20 3.15 -7.99
CA PHE A 96 -14.92 4.30 -7.12
C PHE A 96 -13.52 4.31 -6.51
N ALA A 97 -13.00 3.15 -6.07
CA ALA A 97 -11.67 3.09 -5.46
C ALA A 97 -10.56 3.05 -6.52
N LYS A 98 -10.72 2.26 -7.59
CA LYS A 98 -9.70 2.13 -8.65
C LYS A 98 -9.32 3.47 -9.28
N PRO A 99 -10.26 4.36 -9.67
CA PRO A 99 -9.89 5.67 -10.23
C PRO A 99 -9.10 6.55 -9.24
N VAL A 100 -9.38 6.45 -7.94
CA VAL A 100 -8.62 7.17 -6.90
C VAL A 100 -7.19 6.64 -6.81
N VAL A 101 -7.02 5.31 -6.85
CA VAL A 101 -5.70 4.66 -6.87
C VAL A 101 -4.95 5.05 -8.14
N ASP A 102 -5.55 4.92 -9.33
CA ASP A 102 -4.90 5.24 -10.61
C ASP A 102 -4.47 6.72 -10.65
N SER A 103 -5.34 7.63 -10.20
CA SER A 103 -5.03 9.06 -10.10
C SER A 103 -3.92 9.35 -9.10
N LEU A 104 -3.89 8.67 -7.96
CA LEU A 104 -2.82 8.81 -6.97
C LEU A 104 -1.49 8.32 -7.56
N ARG A 105 -1.45 7.17 -8.24
CA ARG A 105 -0.24 6.64 -8.89
C ARG A 105 0.35 7.65 -9.86
N PHE A 106 -0.46 8.06 -10.84
CA PHE A 106 -0.05 9.00 -11.87
C PHE A 106 0.47 10.30 -11.27
N TRP A 107 -0.26 10.83 -10.27
CA TRP A 107 0.16 12.06 -9.61
C TRP A 107 1.50 11.89 -8.88
N LEU A 108 1.72 10.79 -8.17
CA LEU A 108 2.98 10.49 -7.49
C LEU A 108 4.16 10.33 -8.48
N GLU A 109 3.94 9.64 -9.60
CA GLU A 109 4.92 9.50 -10.69
C GLU A 109 5.32 10.86 -11.27
N VAL A 110 4.37 11.80 -11.38
CA VAL A 110 4.65 13.18 -11.81
C VAL A 110 5.39 13.98 -10.74
N GLN A 111 5.08 13.78 -9.45
CA GLN A 111 5.74 14.53 -8.36
C GLN A 111 7.18 14.09 -8.14
N LEU A 112 7.49 12.79 -8.18
CA LEU A 112 8.78 12.25 -7.76
C LEU A 112 10.00 12.91 -8.46
N PRO A 113 10.03 13.12 -9.79
CA PRO A 113 11.16 13.73 -10.47
C PRO A 113 11.34 15.23 -10.16
N GLN A 114 10.33 15.89 -9.60
CA GLN A 114 10.36 17.31 -9.25
C GLN A 114 10.97 17.55 -7.86
N LEU A 115 11.22 16.48 -7.09
CA LEU A 115 11.76 16.56 -5.75
C LEU A 115 13.29 16.48 -5.76
N PRO A 116 13.96 17.13 -4.80
CA PRO A 116 15.39 16.91 -4.59
C PRO A 116 15.67 15.44 -4.25
N GLY A 117 16.73 14.87 -4.81
CA GLY A 117 16.98 13.41 -4.86
C GLY A 117 17.19 12.67 -3.53
N ARG A 118 17.20 13.36 -2.37
CA ARG A 118 17.29 12.75 -1.03
C ARG A 118 16.50 13.55 0.00
N GLY A 119 15.19 13.35 0.05
CA GLY A 119 14.30 13.93 1.06
C GLY A 119 13.23 12.94 1.50
N ASN A 120 12.70 13.10 2.72
CA ASN A 120 11.74 12.15 3.30
C ASN A 120 10.49 12.04 2.42
N LEU A 121 10.07 13.14 1.76
CA LEU A 121 8.98 13.10 0.79
C LEU A 121 9.29 12.19 -0.41
N GLY A 122 10.51 12.26 -0.96
CA GLY A 122 10.92 11.38 -2.06
C GLY A 122 10.94 9.91 -1.65
N GLU A 123 11.40 9.62 -0.44
CA GLU A 123 11.36 8.26 0.13
C GLU A 123 9.93 7.76 0.35
N ALA A 124 9.02 8.60 0.84
CA ALA A 124 7.61 8.25 1.00
C ALA A 124 6.94 7.94 -0.34
N ILE A 125 7.22 8.75 -1.38
CA ILE A 125 6.71 8.50 -2.73
C ILE A 125 7.30 7.22 -3.32
N GLY A 126 8.62 7.01 -3.20
CA GLY A 126 9.29 5.80 -3.67
C GLY A 126 8.80 4.54 -2.97
N TYR A 127 8.55 4.61 -1.66
CA TYR A 127 7.95 3.54 -0.87
C TYR A 127 6.58 3.14 -1.44
N ALA A 128 5.73 4.12 -1.75
CA ALA A 128 4.42 3.89 -2.31
C ALA A 128 4.52 3.25 -3.71
N LEU A 129 5.27 3.86 -4.63
CA LEU A 129 5.37 3.43 -6.04
C LEU A 129 6.02 2.05 -6.19
N SER A 130 7.02 1.71 -5.38
CA SER A 130 7.68 0.39 -5.42
C SER A 130 6.77 -0.78 -5.04
N ARG A 131 5.59 -0.51 -4.46
CA ARG A 131 4.63 -1.51 -3.96
C ARG A 131 3.28 -1.46 -4.67
N TRP A 132 3.23 -0.79 -5.83
CA TRP A 132 1.96 -0.47 -6.48
C TRP A 132 1.33 -1.63 -7.26
N ASP A 133 2.16 -2.51 -7.81
CA ASP A 133 1.73 -3.61 -8.68
C ASP A 133 1.44 -4.92 -7.92
N GLY A 134 1.54 -4.89 -6.59
CA GLY A 134 1.21 -6.00 -5.71
C GLY A 134 -0.28 -6.14 -5.40
#